data_AF-A0A424SJ40-F1
#
_entry.id   AF-A0A424SJ40-F1
#
_cell.length_a   1.000
_cell.length_b   1.000
_cell.length_c   1.000
_cell.angle_alpha   90.00
_cell.angle_beta   90.00
_cell.angle_gamma   90.00
#
_symmetry.space_group_name_H-M   'P 1'
#
loop_
_entity.id
_entity.type
_entity.pdbx_description
1 polymer ?
#
loop_
_entity_poly.entity_id
_entity_poly.type
_entity_poly.pdbx_seq_one_letter_code
_entity_poly.pdbx_strand_id
1 'polypeptide(L)'
;MDTNLALTIIGSVMTVIGVFFIAVPKVVNEKTINGLPSEAVNISAVFRSANGGLGLALGMVAIYSRNLPSEYAETVLLSLGTGFILVNLALLSGKRFEDELPVPPMIIFLILTFIAYYSALA
;
A
#
# COMPACT_ATOMS: atom_id res chain seq x y z
N MET A 1 13.11 -6.47 14.76
CA MET A 1 12.04 -7.50 14.62
C MET A 1 12.51 -8.47 13.55
N ASP A 2 12.18 -9.76 13.67
CA ASP A 2 12.56 -10.75 12.66
C ASP A 2 12.04 -10.39 11.25
N THR A 3 12.91 -10.52 10.23
CA THR A 3 12.63 -10.07 8.85
C THR A 3 11.54 -10.91 8.19
N ASN A 4 11.43 -12.20 8.54
CA ASN A 4 10.35 -13.07 8.07
C ASN A 4 9.00 -12.59 8.57
N LEU A 5 8.91 -12.26 9.87
CA LEU A 5 7.69 -11.71 10.46
C LEU A 5 7.33 -10.36 9.82
N ALA A 6 8.31 -9.46 9.63
CA ALA A 6 8.09 -8.16 8.99
C ALA A 6 7.51 -8.30 7.57
N LEU A 7 8.14 -9.14 6.74
CA LEU A 7 7.70 -9.41 5.37
C LEU A 7 6.33 -10.11 5.34
N THR A 8 6.03 -10.97 6.32
CA THR A 8 4.71 -11.60 6.46
C THR A 8 3.63 -10.57 6.78
N ILE A 9 3.90 -9.63 7.69
CA ILE A 9 2.96 -8.55 8.04
C ILE A 9 2.70 -7.66 6.82
N ILE A 10 3.77 -7.15 6.19
CA ILE A 10 3.65 -6.30 4.99
C ILE A 10 2.88 -7.03 3.89
N GLY A 11 3.27 -8.28 3.61
CA GLY A 11 2.64 -9.11 2.60
C GLY A 11 1.14 -9.33 2.85
N SER A 12 0.77 -9.63 4.09
CA SER A 12 -0.62 -9.88 4.47
C SER A 12 -1.47 -8.61 4.36
N VAL A 13 -0.98 -7.48 4.87
CA VAL A 13 -1.70 -6.19 4.80
C VAL A 13 -1.91 -5.76 3.35
N MET A 14 -0.85 -5.82 2.53
CA MET A 14 -0.92 -5.46 1.12
C MET A 14 -1.86 -6.38 0.33
N THR A 15 -1.87 -7.68 0.67
CA THR A 15 -2.80 -8.64 0.08
C THR A 15 -4.24 -8.29 0.40
N VAL A 16 -4.56 -8.02 1.67
CA VAL A 16 -5.91 -7.67 2.11
C VAL A 16 -6.39 -6.38 1.44
N ILE A 17 -5.57 -5.33 1.43
CA ILE A 17 -5.90 -4.06 0.74
C ILE A 17 -6.15 -4.31 -0.74
N GLY A 18 -5.29 -5.11 -1.37
CA GLY A 18 -5.40 -5.47 -2.77
C GLY A 18 -6.73 -6.15 -3.10
N VAL A 19 -7.11 -7.17 -2.32
CA VAL A 19 -8.40 -7.86 -2.46
C VAL A 19 -9.57 -6.90 -2.32
N PHE A 20 -9.61 -6.06 -1.27
CA PHE A 20 -10.71 -5.13 -1.05
C PHE A 20 -10.84 -4.10 -2.18
N PHE A 21 -9.72 -3.57 -2.66
CA PHE A 21 -9.70 -2.57 -3.73
C PHE A 21 -10.19 -3.15 -5.06
N ILE A 22 -9.97 -4.44 -5.32
CA ILE A 22 -10.47 -5.13 -6.51
C ILE A 22 -11.94 -5.55 -6.36
N ALA A 23 -12.30 -6.08 -5.19
CA ALA A 23 -13.62 -6.67 -4.97
C ALA A 23 -14.73 -5.61 -4.84
N VAL A 24 -14.44 -4.49 -4.18
CA VAL A 24 -15.43 -3.43 -3.88
C VAL A 24 -14.90 -2.01 -4.17
N PRO A 25 -14.32 -1.73 -5.35
CA PRO A 25 -13.61 -0.48 -5.64
C PRO A 25 -14.47 0.78 -5.42
N LYS A 26 -15.75 0.73 -5.82
CA LYS A 26 -16.69 1.87 -5.69
C LYS A 26 -16.92 2.24 -4.22
N VAL A 27 -17.18 1.24 -3.38
CA VAL A 27 -17.40 1.43 -1.94
C VAL A 27 -16.16 2.03 -1.28
N VAL A 28 -14.97 1.61 -1.70
CA VAL A 28 -13.73 2.17 -1.17
C VAL A 28 -13.58 3.64 -1.60
N ASN A 29 -13.87 3.98 -2.86
CA ASN A 29 -13.81 5.36 -3.34
C ASN A 29 -14.77 6.27 -2.57
N GLU A 30 -16.03 5.88 -2.43
CA GLU A 30 -17.05 6.65 -1.70
C GLU A 30 -16.70 6.88 -0.22
N LYS A 31 -15.95 5.95 0.39
CA LYS A 31 -15.47 6.10 1.78
C LYS A 31 -14.18 6.91 1.93
N THR A 32 -13.49 7.22 0.83
CA THR A 32 -12.19 7.90 0.87
C THR A 32 -12.19 9.26 0.18
N ILE A 33 -13.20 9.55 -0.65
CA ILE A 33 -13.37 10.81 -1.36
C ILE A 33 -14.82 11.25 -1.14
N ASN A 34 -15.04 12.36 -0.46
CA ASN A 34 -16.38 12.90 -0.28
C ASN A 34 -16.86 13.56 -1.58
N GLY A 35 -18.14 13.40 -1.90
CA GLY A 35 -18.77 14.11 -3.02
C GLY A 35 -18.30 13.67 -4.41
N LEU A 36 -17.79 12.44 -4.55
CA LEU A 36 -17.36 11.90 -5.84
C LEU A 36 -18.51 12.00 -6.89
N PRO A 37 -18.33 12.74 -8.01
CA PRO A 37 -19.37 12.89 -9.02
C PRO A 37 -19.77 11.55 -9.64
N SER A 38 -21.07 11.39 -9.96
CA SER A 38 -21.62 10.16 -10.54
C SER A 38 -20.90 9.71 -11.81
N GLU A 39 -20.47 10.66 -12.64
CA GLU A 39 -19.75 10.44 -13.89
C GLU A 39 -18.34 9.88 -13.65
N ALA A 40 -17.73 10.19 -12.49
CA ALA A 40 -16.37 9.79 -12.12
C ALA A 40 -16.32 8.45 -11.37
N VAL A 41 -17.44 7.94 -10.84
CA VAL A 41 -17.49 6.71 -10.03
C VAL A 41 -16.91 5.51 -10.76
N ASN A 42 -17.29 5.30 -12.03
CA ASN A 42 -16.84 4.12 -12.79
C ASN A 42 -15.36 4.23 -13.19
N ILE A 43 -14.91 5.41 -13.62
CA ILE A 43 -13.51 5.64 -14.01
C ILE A 43 -12.59 5.50 -12.79
N SER A 44 -12.94 6.14 -11.68
CA SER A 44 -12.18 6.02 -10.43
C SER A 44 -12.17 4.59 -9.88
N ALA A 45 -13.22 3.79 -10.12
CA ALA A 45 -13.25 2.39 -9.73
C ALA A 45 -12.22 1.55 -10.49
N VAL A 46 -11.97 1.83 -11.77
CA VAL A 46 -10.91 1.17 -12.55
C VAL A 46 -9.53 1.45 -11.94
N PHE A 47 -9.24 2.71 -11.59
CA PHE A 47 -7.99 3.06 -10.93
C PHE A 47 -7.85 2.44 -9.54
N ARG A 48 -8.95 2.37 -8.78
CA ARG A 48 -8.95 1.69 -7.49
C ARG A 48 -8.63 0.20 -7.64
N SER A 49 -9.23 -0.48 -8.61
CA SER A 49 -8.93 -1.88 -8.90
C SER A 49 -7.48 -2.07 -9.36
N ALA A 50 -6.94 -1.17 -10.18
CA ALA A 50 -5.54 -1.20 -10.60
C ALA A 50 -4.59 -1.05 -9.40
N ASN A 51 -4.87 -0.09 -8.50
CA ASN A 51 -4.14 0.07 -7.24
C ASN A 51 -4.24 -1.18 -6.36
N GLY A 52 -5.40 -1.84 -6.37
CA GLY A 52 -5.58 -3.12 -5.69
C GLY A 52 -4.68 -4.23 -6.28
N GLY A 53 -4.59 -4.31 -7.61
CA GLY A 53 -3.70 -5.24 -8.31
C GLY A 53 -2.22 -4.99 -7.99
N LEU A 54 -1.79 -3.72 -7.95
CA LEU A 54 -0.45 -3.33 -7.51
C LEU A 54 -0.21 -3.70 -6.04
N GLY A 55 -1.21 -3.49 -5.17
CA GLY A 55 -1.17 -3.91 -3.78
C GLY A 55 -0.96 -5.41 -3.63
N LEU A 56 -1.72 -6.23 -4.37
CA LEU A 56 -1.53 -7.68 -4.42
C LEU A 56 -0.13 -8.07 -4.90
N ALA A 57 0.35 -7.45 -5.98
CA ALA A 57 1.67 -7.75 -6.52
C ALA A 57 2.79 -7.50 -5.49
N LEU A 58 2.76 -6.34 -4.83
CA LEU A 58 3.72 -6.01 -3.76
C LEU A 58 3.54 -6.94 -2.55
N GLY A 59 2.30 -7.30 -2.21
CA GLY A 59 1.99 -8.28 -1.18
C GLY A 59 2.65 -9.63 -1.47
N MET A 60 2.57 -10.10 -2.71
CA MET A 60 3.22 -11.34 -3.13
C MET A 60 4.75 -11.22 -3.11
N VAL A 61 5.33 -10.10 -3.57
CA VAL A 61 6.78 -9.87 -3.45
C VAL A 61 7.24 -10.02 -2.01
N ALA A 62 6.52 -9.43 -1.04
CA ALA A 62 6.85 -9.55 0.38
C ALA A 62 6.69 -11.00 0.89
N ILE A 63 5.54 -11.64 0.60
CA ILE A 63 5.27 -13.02 1.02
C ILE A 63 6.31 -13.99 0.46
N TYR A 64 6.63 -13.93 -0.83
CA TYR A 64 7.59 -14.87 -1.45
C TYR A 64 9.05 -14.59 -1.04
N SER A 65 9.37 -13.37 -0.60
CA SER A 65 10.70 -13.00 -0.11
C SER A 65 10.93 -13.32 1.38
N ARG A 66 9.90 -13.69 2.14
CA ARG A 66 9.98 -13.78 3.62
C ARG A 66 10.99 -14.79 4.16
N ASN A 67 11.34 -15.81 3.39
CA ASN A 67 12.28 -16.87 3.79
C ASN A 67 13.68 -16.69 3.18
N LEU A 68 13.98 -15.53 2.59
CA LEU A 68 15.31 -15.24 2.11
C LEU A 68 16.31 -15.15 3.28
N PRO A 69 17.60 -15.42 3.04
CA PRO A 69 18.66 -15.04 3.98
C PRO A 69 18.55 -13.56 4.37
N SER A 70 18.88 -13.24 5.63
CA SER A 70 18.60 -11.92 6.23
C SER A 70 19.10 -10.75 5.38
N GLU A 71 20.31 -10.81 4.85
CA GLU A 71 20.90 -9.76 4.00
C GLU A 71 20.02 -9.42 2.78
N TYR A 72 19.43 -10.43 2.13
CA TYR A 72 18.54 -10.22 0.99
C TYR A 72 17.14 -9.78 1.43
N ALA A 73 16.64 -10.31 2.55
CA ALA A 73 15.34 -9.92 3.11
C ALA A 73 15.33 -8.45 3.55
N GLU A 74 16.42 -7.97 4.16
CA GLU A 74 16.65 -6.57 4.54
C GLU A 74 16.58 -5.65 3.32
N THR A 75 17.23 -6.05 2.21
CA THR A 75 17.18 -5.30 0.95
C THR A 75 15.75 -5.17 0.41
N VAL A 76 14.96 -6.25 0.47
CA VAL A 76 13.55 -6.23 0.05
C VAL A 76 12.73 -5.34 0.98
N LEU A 77 12.94 -5.41 2.29
CA LEU A 77 12.27 -4.56 3.27
C LEU A 77 12.56 -3.08 3.00
N LEU A 78 13.82 -2.69 2.83
CA LEU A 78 14.20 -1.31 2.52
C LEU A 78 13.61 -0.84 1.20
N SER A 79 13.55 -1.71 0.19
CA SER A 79 12.94 -1.41 -1.11
C SER A 79 11.43 -1.15 -0.98
N LEU A 80 10.71 -2.01 -0.26
CA LEU A 80 9.28 -1.85 -0.01
C LEU A 80 8.99 -0.61 0.84
N GLY A 81 9.75 -0.41 1.92
CA GLY A 81 9.63 0.76 2.79
C GLY A 81 9.87 2.07 2.03
N THR A 82 10.93 2.13 1.22
CA THR A 82 11.20 3.29 0.35
C THR A 82 10.05 3.50 -0.64
N GLY A 83 9.57 2.42 -1.27
CA GLY A 83 8.41 2.47 -2.15
C GLY A 83 7.16 3.04 -1.48
N PHE A 84 6.87 2.65 -0.25
CA PHE A 84 5.74 3.17 0.52
C PHE A 84 5.89 4.66 0.86
N ILE A 85 7.11 5.14 1.15
CA ILE A 85 7.39 6.58 1.28
C ILE A 85 7.05 7.30 -0.03
N LEU A 86 7.52 6.79 -1.17
CA LEU A 86 7.27 7.40 -2.49
C LEU A 86 5.77 7.42 -2.83
N VAL A 87 5.03 6.35 -2.51
CA VAL A 87 3.57 6.33 -2.66
C VAL A 87 2.91 7.40 -1.80
N ASN A 88 3.32 7.56 -0.53
CA ASN A 88 2.79 8.61 0.34
C ASN A 88 3.09 10.02 -0.18
N LEU A 89 4.30 10.26 -0.71
CA LEU A 89 4.65 11.54 -1.33
C LEU A 89 3.80 11.82 -2.58
N ALA A 90 3.54 10.78 -3.39
CA ALA A 90 2.65 10.89 -4.56
C ALA A 90 1.21 11.24 -4.14
N LEU A 91 0.69 10.58 -3.09
CA LEU A 91 -0.64 10.89 -2.53
C LEU A 91 -0.70 12.33 -1.98
N LEU A 92 0.34 12.75 -1.25
CA LEU A 92 0.45 14.14 -0.75
C LEU A 92 0.45 15.16 -1.88
N SER A 93 1.10 14.86 -3.00
CA SER A 93 1.08 15.73 -4.19
C SER A 93 -0.33 15.95 -4.74
N GLY A 94 -1.28 15.05 -4.43
CA GLY A 94 -2.70 15.14 -4.71
C GLY A 94 -3.37 16.41 -4.17
N LYS A 95 -2.82 17.04 -3.13
CA LYS A 95 -3.29 18.33 -2.59
C LYS A 95 -3.35 19.47 -3.62
N ARG A 96 -2.65 19.32 -4.74
CA ARG A 96 -2.69 20.26 -5.86
C ARG A 96 -3.97 20.16 -6.70
N PHE A 97 -4.69 19.05 -6.58
CA PHE A 97 -5.86 18.71 -7.40
C PHE A 97 -7.12 18.57 -6.55
N GLU A 98 -6.99 18.13 -5.30
CA GLU A 98 -8.12 17.92 -4.37
C GLU A 98 -7.73 18.30 -2.94
N ASP A 99 -8.69 18.83 -2.18
CA ASP A 99 -8.47 19.16 -0.76
C ASP A 99 -8.51 17.93 0.14
N GLU A 100 -9.18 16.86 -0.27
CA GLU A 100 -9.27 15.63 0.50
C GLU A 100 -8.22 14.62 0.06
N LEU A 101 -7.46 14.10 1.02
CA LEU A 101 -6.49 13.04 0.80
C LEU A 101 -7.02 11.71 1.33
N PRO A 102 -6.59 10.57 0.74
CA PRO A 102 -6.93 9.25 1.25
C PRO A 102 -6.08 8.94 2.50
N VAL A 103 -6.43 9.56 3.63
CA VAL A 103 -5.70 9.46 4.90
C VAL A 103 -5.55 8.00 5.38
N PRO A 104 -6.58 7.12 5.32
CA PRO A 104 -6.41 5.76 5.84
C PRO A 104 -5.31 4.95 5.12
N PRO A 105 -5.25 4.91 3.78
CA PRO A 105 -4.09 4.33 3.07
C PRO A 105 -2.75 4.96 3.45
N MET A 106 -2.69 6.29 3.62
CA MET A 106 -1.43 6.96 3.95
C MET A 106 -0.86 6.54 5.30
N ILE A 107 -1.73 6.40 6.31
CA ILE A 107 -1.36 5.90 7.63
C ILE A 107 -0.83 4.48 7.53
N ILE A 108 -1.50 3.61 6.75
CA ILE A 108 -1.05 2.24 6.57
C ILE A 108 0.35 2.20 5.93
N PHE A 109 0.58 2.93 4.84
CA PHE A 109 1.89 2.98 4.20
C PHE A 109 2.98 3.53 5.13
N LEU A 110 2.64 4.50 5.98
CA LEU A 110 3.58 5.03 6.97
C LEU A 110 3.95 3.95 8.02
N ILE A 111 2.96 3.22 8.55
CA ILE A 111 3.19 2.13 9.50
C ILE A 111 4.03 1.02 8.86
N LEU A 112 3.69 0.60 7.64
CA LEU A 112 4.46 -0.42 6.91
C LEU A 112 5.89 0.03 6.61
N THR A 113 6.10 1.33 6.36
CA THR A 113 7.44 1.92 6.24
C THR A 113 8.23 1.75 7.54
N PHE A 114 7.64 2.11 8.69
CA PHE A 114 8.31 1.95 9.98
C PHE A 114 8.64 0.48 10.26
N ILE A 115 7.69 -0.43 10.01
CA ILE A 115 7.91 -1.88 10.16
C ILE A 115 9.10 -2.33 9.30
N ALA A 116 9.15 -1.88 8.04
CA ALA A 116 10.20 -2.26 7.11
C ALA A 116 11.58 -1.78 7.56
N TYR A 117 11.72 -0.47 7.83
CA TYR A 117 13.00 0.11 8.24
C TYR A 117 13.45 -0.39 9.61
N TYR A 118 12.53 -0.49 10.58
CA TYR A 118 12.86 -1.01 11.91
C TYR A 118 13.35 -2.45 11.86
N SER A 119 12.77 -3.30 11.01
CA SER A 119 13.19 -4.70 10.91
C SER A 119 14.47 -4.88 10.09
N ALA A 120 14.78 -3.94 9.20
CA ALA A 120 15.96 -4.02 8.34
C ALA A 120 17.22 -3.37 8.95
N LEU A 121 17.08 -2.43 9.88
CA LEU A 121 18.20 -1.61 10.39
C LEU A 121 18.45 -1.73 11.90
N ALA A 122 17.57 -2.38 12.66
CA ALA A 122 17.69 -2.52 14.11
C ALA A 122 17.92 -3.98 14.53
#